data_AF-A0AA95RYS3-F1
#
_entry.id   AF-A0AA95RYS3-F1
#
_cell.length_a   1.000
_cell.length_b   1.000
_cell.length_c   1.000
_cell.angle_alpha   90.00
_cell.angle_beta   90.00
_cell.angle_gamma   90.00
#
_symmetry.space_group_name_H-M   'P 1'
#
loop_
_entity.id
_entity.type
_entity.pdbx_description
1 polymer ?
#
loop_
_entity_poly.entity_id
_entity_poly.type
_entity_poly.pdbx_seq_one_letter_code
_entity_poly.pdbx_strand_id
1 'polypeptide(L)' 'MNKPFEYPEMYYNEVIYFLETKWKRRLSDHERHVLIEGYRFGRLVEAENEIRILSVK' A
#
# COMPACT_ATOMS: atom_id res chain seq x y z
N MET A 1 4.75 -14.56 14.59
CA MET A 1 5.04 -14.75 13.15
C MET A 1 4.83 -13.39 12.50
N ASN A 2 5.89 -12.58 12.36
CA ASN A 2 5.80 -11.17 11.92
C ASN A 2 6.23 -11.05 10.46
N LYS A 3 5.63 -11.83 9.56
CA LYS A 3 5.85 -11.60 8.13
C LYS A 3 4.91 -10.47 7.70
N PRO A 4 5.41 -9.39 7.08
CA PRO A 4 4.54 -8.39 6.46
C PRO A 4 3.57 -9.11 5.53
N PHE A 5 2.32 -8.67 5.49
CA PHE A 5 1.31 -9.25 4.62
C PHE A 5 1.78 -9.07 3.16
N GLU A 6 2.29 -10.13 2.54
CA GLU A 6 2.70 -10.12 1.13
C GLU A 6 1.44 -10.13 0.26
N TYR A 7 1.05 -8.96 -0.21
CA TYR A 7 -0.09 -8.82 -1.13
C TYR A 7 0.30 -9.23 -2.55
N PRO A 8 -0.60 -9.90 -3.29
CA PRO A 8 -0.42 -10.13 -4.73
C PRO A 8 -0.21 -8.81 -5.46
N GLU A 9 0.81 -8.75 -6.33
CA GLU A 9 1.13 -7.56 -7.15
C GLU A 9 -0.08 -6.97 -7.89
N MET A 10 -1.08 -7.80 -8.17
CA MET A 10 -2.29 -7.45 -8.89
C MET A 10 -3.05 -6.25 -8.31
N TYR A 11 -3.09 -6.08 -6.99
CA TYR A 11 -3.80 -4.95 -6.34
C TYR A 11 -3.08 -3.61 -6.48
N TYR A 12 -1.75 -3.63 -6.63
CA TYR A 12 -0.98 -2.40 -6.85
C TYR A 12 -1.17 -1.88 -8.28
N ASN A 13 -1.41 -2.78 -9.23
CA ASN A 13 -1.63 -2.43 -10.63
C ASN A 13 -2.90 -1.61 -10.84
N GLU A 14 -3.97 -1.85 -10.06
CA GLU A 14 -5.21 -1.07 -10.14
C GLU A 14 -5.04 0.38 -9.67
N VAL A 15 -4.32 0.59 -8.56
CA VAL A 15 -4.03 1.94 -8.03
C VAL A 15 -3.12 2.72 -8.97
N ILE A 16 -2.07 2.07 -9.48
CA ILE A 16 -1.18 2.65 -10.48
C ILE A 16 -1.97 3.04 -11.73
N TYR A 17 -2.81 2.14 -12.25
CA TYR A 17 -3.63 2.40 -13.42
C TYR A 17 -4.62 3.56 -13.21
N PHE A 18 -5.26 3.62 -12.04
CA PHE A 18 -6.15 4.72 -11.67
C PHE A 18 -5.42 6.07 -11.67
N LEU A 19 -4.25 6.14 -11.04
CA LEU A 19 -3.46 7.38 -10.95
C LEU A 19 -2.94 7.82 -12.33
N GLU A 20 -2.44 6.88 -13.14
CA GLU A 20 -1.98 7.18 -14.50
C GLU A 20 -3.11 7.71 -15.39
N THR A 21 -4.31 7.13 -15.25
CA THR A 21 -5.51 7.58 -15.95
C THR A 21 -5.94 8.97 -15.50
N LYS A 22 -6.01 9.20 -14.17
CA LYS A 22 -6.39 10.47 -13.58
C LYS A 22 -5.44 11.61 -13.96
N TRP A 23 -4.14 11.33 -13.97
CA TRP A 23 -3.12 12.33 -14.29
C TRP A 23 -2.78 12.41 -15.76
N LYS A 24 -3.40 11.56 -16.60
CA LYS A 24 -3.16 11.47 -18.04
C LYS A 24 -1.68 11.34 -18.38
N ARG A 25 -0.93 10.61 -17.55
CA ARG A 25 0.50 10.36 -17.74
C ARG A 25 0.88 9.01 -17.16
N ARG A 26 1.96 8.43 -17.66
CA ARG A 26 2.58 7.26 -17.05
C ARG A 26 3.39 7.69 -15.83
N LEU A 27 3.36 6.87 -14.78
CA LEU A 27 4.27 7.00 -13.67
C LEU A 27 5.66 6.52 -14.10
N SER A 28 6.68 7.15 -13.56
CA SER A 28 8.04 6.62 -13.59
C SER A 28 8.16 5.41 -12.69
N ASP A 29 9.21 4.61 -12.89
CA ASP A 29 9.45 3.43 -12.05
C ASP A 29 9.67 3.80 -10.59
N HIS A 30 10.33 4.94 -10.33
CA HIS A 30 10.49 5.46 -8.98
C HIS A 30 9.16 5.82 -8.33
N GLU A 31 8.26 6.50 -9.04
CA GLU A 31 6.92 6.84 -8.53
C GLU A 31 6.08 5.61 -8.22
N ARG A 32 6.12 4.59 -9.10
CA ARG A 32 5.44 3.30 -8.83
C ARG A 32 5.98 2.64 -7.59
N HIS A 33 7.31 2.61 -7.43
CA HIS A 33 7.97 2.02 -6.27
C HIS A 33 7.58 2.74 -4.97
N VAL A 34 7.66 4.08 -4.95
CA VAL A 34 7.27 4.89 -3.77
C VAL A 34 5.80 4.69 -3.40
N LEU A 35 4.89 4.57 -4.39
CA LEU A 35 3.48 4.28 -4.12
C LEU A 35 3.26 2.91 -3.48
N ILE A 36 3.96 1.88 -3.97
CA ILE A 36 3.88 0.52 -3.42
C ILE A 36 4.36 0.51 -1.97
N GLU A 37 5.51 1.14 -1.70
CA GLU A 37 6.08 1.21 -0.35
C GLU A 37 5.22 2.07 0.60
N GLY A 38 4.69 3.20 0.13
CA GLY A 38 3.75 4.03 0.89
C GLY A 38 2.47 3.28 1.26
N TYR A 39 1.92 2.48 0.34
CA TYR A 39 0.76 1.63 0.61
C TYR A 39 1.06 0.56 1.67
N ARG A 40 2.20 -0.14 1.52
CA ARG A 40 2.66 -1.15 2.50
C ARG A 40 2.82 -0.54 3.89
N PHE A 41 3.44 0.63 3.97
CA PHE A 41 3.64 1.35 5.21
C PHE A 41 2.32 1.77 5.86
N GLY A 42 1.41 2.37 5.11
CA GLY A 42 0.09 2.78 5.62
C GLY A 42 -0.69 1.62 6.22
N ARG A 43 -0.69 0.46 5.55
CA ARG A 43 -1.36 -0.76 6.04
C ARG A 43 -0.70 -1.34 7.29
N LEU A 44 0.63 -1.26 7.40
CA LEU A 44 1.35 -1.66 8.61
C LEU A 44 0.93 -0.79 9.80
N VAL A 45 0.84 0.54 9.60
CA VAL A 45 0.36 1.48 10.62
C VAL A 45 -1.10 1.22 11.01
N GLU A 46 -1.98 0.93 10.04
CA GLU A 46 -3.38 0.55 10.31
C GLU A 46 -3.45 -0.73 11.15
N ALA A 47 -2.69 -1.76 10.79
CA ALA A 47 -2.65 -3.02 11.54
C ALA A 47 -2.11 -2.84 12.96
N GLU A 48 -1.06 -2.03 13.15
CA GLU A 48 -0.54 -1.69 14.48
C GLU A 48 -1.59 -0.96 15.33
N ASN A 49 -2.35 -0.05 14.73
CA ASN A 49 -3.43 0.66 15.41
C ASN A 49 -4.60 -0.27 15.78
N GLU A 50 -4.99 -1.19 14.89
CA GLU A 50 -6.03 -2.19 15.17
C GLU A 50 -5.62 -3.15 16.31
N ILE A 51 -4.37 -3.63 16.31
CA ILE A 51 -3.83 -4.46 17.41
C ILE A 51 -3.88 -3.69 18.73
N ARG A 52 -3.50 -2.40 18.70
CA ARG A 52 -3.53 -1.56 19.89
C ARG A 52 -4.94 -1.46 20.46
N ILE A 53 -5.96 -1.20 19.63
CA ILE A 53 -7.36 -1.12 20.06
C ILE A 53 -7.84 -2.43 20.70
N LEU A 54 -7.47 -3.59 20.15
CA LEU A 54 -7.84 -4.90 20.70
C LEU A 54 -7.14 -5.21 22.04
N SER A 55 -5.93 -4.69 22.25
CA SER A 55 -5.16 -4.90 23.49
C SER A 55 -5.60 -4.05 24.68
N VAL A 56 -6.40 -2.99 24.46
CA VAL A 56 -6.96 -2.15 25.54
C VAL A 56 -8.41 -2.52 25.89
N LYS A 57 -8.97 -3.55 25.26
CA LYS A 57 -10.24 -4.16 25.65
C LYS A 57 -10.01 -5.32 26.62
#